data_AF-A0A076HPK5-F1
#
_entry.id   AF-A0A076HPK5-F1
#
_cell.length_a   1.000
_cell.length_b   1.000
_cell.length_c   1.000
_cell.angle_alpha   90.00
_cell.angle_beta   90.00
_cell.angle_gamma   90.00
#
_symmetry.space_group_name_H-M   'P 1'
#
loop_
_entity.id
_entity.type
_entity.pdbx_description
1 polymer ?
#
loop_
_entity_poly.entity_id
_entity_poly.type
_entity_poly.pdbx_seq_one_letter_code
_entity_poly.pdbx_strand_id
1 'polypeptide(L)'
;MPSSDNLQIKLSDADLKKINDALDALDAALAPVLITLTGTEIKRLPKASDASLPFIEKALDLAEQQPQFAPGYVDIPGLRLDLAAWQQLQRVARRLEPLASNLASTNIKLGSEAYVTALAFYSSVQQAAKQGISGAQDARDTLKNPLRAKRGQKSRQVGCGACPRPPLPGIVGTATTIPGNDGRGQAPHPTACKPARGAR
;
A
#
# COMPACT_ATOMS: atom_id res chain seq x y z
N MET A 1 -4.95 2.09 -32.25
CA MET A 1 -3.53 2.35 -31.95
C MET A 1 -3.14 1.43 -30.80
N PRO A 2 -2.14 0.54 -30.94
CA PRO A 2 -1.60 -0.15 -29.79
C PRO A 2 -0.98 0.91 -28.87
N SER A 3 -1.50 1.04 -27.66
CA SER A 3 -0.96 1.99 -26.68
C SER A 3 0.49 1.62 -26.37
N SER A 4 1.39 2.60 -26.37
CA SER A 4 2.84 2.46 -26.16
C SER A 4 3.25 1.92 -24.78
N ASP A 5 2.28 1.53 -23.95
CA ASP A 5 2.45 1.18 -22.53
C ASP A 5 2.18 -0.31 -22.23
N ASN A 6 2.33 -1.22 -23.21
CA ASN A 6 2.17 -2.65 -22.97
C ASN A 6 3.42 -3.23 -22.28
N LEU A 7 3.23 -3.82 -21.10
CA LEU A 7 4.28 -4.50 -20.35
C LEU A 7 4.55 -5.89 -20.96
N GLN A 8 5.74 -6.07 -21.51
CA GLN A 8 6.23 -7.37 -21.99
C GLN A 8 7.26 -7.93 -21.01
N ILE A 9 6.78 -8.49 -19.90
CA ILE A 9 7.63 -9.06 -18.85
C ILE A 9 7.74 -10.57 -19.06
N LYS A 10 8.97 -11.10 -19.10
CA LYS A 10 9.26 -12.53 -19.09
C LYS A 10 10.05 -12.88 -17.84
N LEU A 11 9.50 -13.75 -17.00
CA LEU A 11 10.19 -14.32 -15.86
C LEU A 11 10.84 -15.64 -16.29
N SER A 12 12.15 -15.77 -16.10
CA SER A 12 12.84 -17.03 -16.36
C SER A 12 12.58 -18.03 -15.22
N ASP A 13 12.61 -19.33 -15.53
CA ASP A 13 12.47 -20.37 -14.50
C ASP A 13 13.57 -20.27 -13.42
N ALA A 14 14.77 -19.83 -13.82
CA ALA A 14 15.88 -19.59 -12.91
C ALA A 14 15.59 -18.44 -11.93
N ASP A 15 14.98 -17.35 -12.39
CA ASP A 15 14.62 -16.22 -11.53
C ASP A 15 13.44 -16.58 -10.62
N LEU A 16 12.44 -17.31 -11.12
CA LEU A 16 11.34 -17.83 -10.29
C LEU A 16 11.86 -18.74 -9.18
N LYS A 17 12.81 -19.62 -9.50
CA LYS A 17 13.45 -20.46 -8.47
C LYS A 17 14.14 -19.62 -7.41
N LYS A 18 14.96 -18.63 -7.80
CA LYS A 18 15.65 -17.74 -6.86
C LYS A 18 14.67 -16.97 -5.96
N ILE A 19 13.56 -16.50 -6.52
CA ILE A 19 12.52 -15.79 -5.76
C ILE A 19 11.91 -16.73 -4.72
N ASN A 20 11.51 -17.94 -5.11
CA ASN A 20 10.90 -18.90 -4.20
C ASN A 20 11.89 -19.35 -3.12
N ASP A 21 13.13 -19.68 -3.47
CA ASP A 21 14.18 -20.04 -2.50
C ASP A 21 14.40 -18.92 -1.46
N ALA A 22 14.36 -17.64 -1.90
CA ALA A 22 14.50 -16.49 -1.01
C ALA A 22 13.27 -16.27 -0.10
N LEU A 23 12.06 -16.57 -0.58
CA LEU A 23 10.83 -16.53 0.21
C LEU A 23 10.84 -17.63 1.27
N ASP A 24 11.21 -18.86 0.89
CA ASP A 24 11.31 -19.99 1.82
C ASP A 24 12.35 -19.72 2.92
N ALA A 25 13.49 -19.12 2.57
CA ALA A 25 14.50 -18.72 3.54
C ALA A 25 14.00 -17.63 4.49
N LEU A 26 13.21 -16.67 3.99
CA LEU A 26 12.62 -15.61 4.80
C LEU A 26 11.57 -16.19 5.77
N ASP A 27 10.71 -17.08 5.29
CA ASP A 27 9.68 -17.74 6.09
C ASP A 27 10.33 -18.59 7.19
N ALA A 28 11.37 -19.36 6.88
CA ALA A 28 12.10 -20.15 7.87
C ALA A 28 12.76 -19.28 8.96
N ALA A 29 13.31 -18.12 8.58
CA ALA A 29 13.93 -17.20 9.54
C ALA A 29 12.91 -16.49 10.45
N LEU A 30 11.71 -16.23 9.94
CA LEU A 30 10.66 -15.50 10.66
C LEU A 30 9.69 -16.41 11.43
N ALA A 31 9.57 -17.68 11.06
CA ALA A 31 8.70 -18.66 11.69
C ALA A 31 8.76 -18.71 13.24
N PRO A 32 9.93 -18.65 13.91
CA PRO A 32 9.96 -18.70 15.37
C PRO A 32 9.51 -17.41 16.06
N VAL A 33 9.38 -16.29 15.33
CA VAL A 33 9.10 -14.96 15.89
C VAL A 33 7.69 -14.47 15.53
N LEU A 34 7.16 -14.87 14.37
CA LEU A 34 5.88 -14.37 13.89
C LEU A 34 4.70 -14.99 14.63
N ILE A 35 3.76 -14.13 15.02
CA ILE A 35 2.47 -14.51 15.59
C ILE A 35 1.35 -14.01 14.66
N THR A 36 0.26 -14.77 14.60
CA THR A 36 -0.94 -14.37 13.88
C THR A 36 -1.99 -13.89 14.86
N LEU A 37 -2.49 -12.67 14.67
CA LEU A 37 -3.56 -12.09 15.46
C LEU A 37 -4.88 -12.15 14.68
N THR A 38 -5.96 -12.49 15.37
CA THR A 38 -7.32 -12.39 14.84
C THR A 38 -7.76 -10.93 14.72
N GLY A 39 -8.72 -10.65 13.84
CA GLY A 39 -9.27 -9.30 13.68
C GLY A 39 -9.89 -8.73 14.96
N THR A 40 -10.37 -9.58 15.88
CA THR A 40 -10.87 -9.20 17.20
C THR A 40 -9.75 -8.78 18.16
N GLU A 41 -8.61 -9.48 18.14
CA GLU A 41 -7.45 -9.15 18.99
C GLU A 41 -6.80 -7.84 18.55
N ILE A 42 -6.60 -7.65 17.24
CA ILE A 42 -6.04 -6.41 16.67
C ILE A 42 -6.85 -5.17 17.08
N LYS A 43 -8.18 -5.31 17.19
CA LYS A 43 -9.06 -4.19 17.59
C LYS A 43 -8.94 -3.85 19.08
N ARG A 44 -8.60 -4.81 19.93
CA ARG A 44 -8.51 -4.64 21.39
C ARG A 44 -7.14 -4.15 21.85
N LEU A 45 -6.09 -4.40 21.07
CA LEU A 45 -4.73 -4.03 21.42
C LEU A 45 -4.49 -2.51 21.27
N PRO A 46 -3.84 -1.86 22.24
CA PRO A 46 -3.31 -0.52 22.05
C PRO A 46 -2.22 -0.57 20.96
N LYS A 47 -2.30 0.35 20.00
CA LYS A 47 -1.45 0.30 18.80
C LYS A 47 -0.30 1.29 18.94
N ALA A 48 0.92 0.76 19.05
CA ALA A 48 2.12 1.57 18.83
C ALA A 48 2.29 1.83 17.32
N SER A 49 2.70 3.04 16.99
CA SER A 49 3.06 3.48 15.64
C SER A 49 4.42 4.18 15.70
N ASP A 50 5.01 4.56 14.56
CA ASP A 50 6.28 5.31 14.60
C ASP A 50 6.15 6.62 15.40
N ALA A 51 4.96 7.23 15.45
CA ALA A 51 4.70 8.40 16.29
C ALA A 51 4.75 8.11 17.80
N SER A 52 4.52 6.85 18.20
CA SER A 52 4.57 6.41 19.60
C SER A 52 5.99 6.03 20.04
N LEU A 53 6.92 5.84 19.09
CA LEU A 53 8.28 5.36 19.39
C LEU A 53 9.05 6.28 20.36
N PRO A 54 9.08 7.62 20.17
CA PRO A 54 9.82 8.51 21.08
C PRO A 54 9.28 8.48 22.51
N PHE A 55 7.97 8.25 22.67
CA PHE A 55 7.35 8.10 23.99
C PHE A 55 7.83 6.82 24.68
N ILE A 56 7.85 5.69 23.95
CA ILE A 56 8.25 4.39 24.51
C ILE A 56 9.74 4.40 24.89
N GLU A 57 10.60 4.94 24.01
CA GLU A 57 12.03 5.11 24.29
C GLU A 57 12.25 5.97 25.54
N LYS A 58 11.57 7.12 25.63
CA LYS A 58 11.73 8.01 26.78
C LYS A 58 11.19 7.41 28.07
N ALA A 59 10.11 6.64 28.00
CA ALA A 59 9.56 5.93 29.14
C ALA A 59 10.53 4.86 29.66
N LEU A 60 11.16 4.11 28.77
CA LEU A 60 12.19 3.15 29.12
C LEU A 60 13.41 3.83 29.77
N ASP A 61 13.94 4.89 29.14
CA ASP A 61 15.07 5.66 29.69
C ASP A 61 14.79 6.14 31.12
N LEU A 62 13.59 6.68 31.35
CA LEU A 62 13.21 7.18 32.67
C LEU A 62 13.04 6.04 33.69
N ALA A 63 12.47 4.92 33.27
CA ALA A 63 12.30 3.75 34.13
C ALA A 63 13.66 3.16 34.56
N GLU A 64 14.65 3.14 33.67
CA GLU A 64 16.01 2.66 33.98
C GLU A 64 16.79 3.64 34.88
N GLN A 65 16.67 4.94 34.64
CA GLN A 65 17.37 5.97 35.43
C GLN A 65 16.74 6.18 36.82
N GLN A 66 15.42 6.03 36.92
CA GLN A 66 14.64 6.38 38.10
C GLN A 66 13.70 5.23 38.50
N PRO A 67 14.27 4.10 38.94
CA PRO A 67 13.49 2.90 39.27
C PRO A 67 12.49 3.12 40.41
N GLN A 68 12.64 4.19 41.22
CA GLN A 68 11.67 4.57 42.23
C GLN A 68 10.27 4.90 41.66
N PHE A 69 10.19 5.25 40.38
CA PHE A 69 8.93 5.51 39.69
C PHE A 69 8.36 4.28 38.99
N ALA A 70 9.07 3.16 38.97
CA ALA A 70 8.62 1.91 38.37
C ALA A 70 7.95 1.03 39.46
N PRO A 71 6.64 0.83 39.41
CA PRO A 71 5.97 -0.13 40.28
C PRO A 71 6.52 -1.55 40.06
N GLY A 72 6.49 -2.40 41.08
CA GLY A 72 7.06 -3.75 41.01
C GLY A 72 6.43 -4.70 39.98
N TYR A 73 5.31 -4.32 39.35
CA TYR A 73 4.70 -5.08 38.25
C TYR A 73 5.27 -4.71 36.86
N VAL A 74 6.08 -3.65 36.76
CA VAL A 74 6.67 -3.21 35.49
C VAL A 74 7.97 -3.98 35.25
N ASP A 75 7.98 -4.80 34.21
CA ASP A 75 9.17 -5.51 33.75
C ASP A 75 9.99 -4.61 32.80
N ILE A 76 10.94 -3.86 33.37
CA ILE A 76 11.86 -2.99 32.61
C ILE A 76 12.74 -3.80 31.65
N PRO A 77 13.38 -4.91 32.07
CA PRO A 77 14.09 -5.79 31.15
C PRO A 77 13.24 -6.29 29.97
N GLY A 78 11.98 -6.67 30.23
CA GLY A 78 11.01 -7.08 29.21
C GLY A 78 10.71 -5.96 28.22
N LEU A 79 10.38 -4.76 28.71
CA LEU A 79 10.12 -3.58 27.86
C LEU A 79 11.29 -3.27 26.93
N ARG A 80 12.54 -3.36 27.42
CA ARG A 80 13.75 -3.14 26.62
C ARG A 80 13.88 -4.17 25.50
N LEU A 81 13.62 -5.45 25.80
CA LEU A 81 13.69 -6.53 24.82
C LEU A 81 12.61 -6.36 23.74
N ASP A 82 11.38 -6.06 24.16
CA ASP A 82 10.24 -5.85 23.27
C ASP A 82 10.45 -4.66 22.33
N LEU A 83 10.93 -3.54 22.86
CA LEU A 83 11.23 -2.34 22.07
C LEU A 83 12.30 -2.63 21.00
N ALA A 84 13.38 -3.32 21.39
CA ALA A 84 14.45 -3.68 20.46
C ALA A 84 13.95 -4.62 19.35
N ALA A 85 13.18 -5.65 19.71
CA ALA A 85 12.60 -6.59 18.76
C ALA A 85 11.59 -5.90 17.82
N TRP A 86 10.72 -5.03 18.37
CA TRP A 86 9.75 -4.27 17.58
C TRP A 86 10.45 -3.39 16.55
N GLN A 87 11.50 -2.66 16.93
CA GLN A 87 12.28 -1.83 16.01
C GLN A 87 12.98 -2.66 14.91
N GLN A 88 13.50 -3.85 15.24
CA GLN A 88 14.10 -4.77 14.27
C GLN A 88 13.07 -5.24 13.24
N LEU A 89 11.91 -5.72 13.70
CA LEU A 89 10.83 -6.19 12.83
C LEU A 89 10.25 -5.06 11.97
N GLN A 90 10.12 -3.85 12.53
CA GLN A 90 9.70 -2.65 11.78
C GLN A 90 10.65 -2.34 10.63
N ARG A 91 11.97 -2.47 10.82
CA ARG A 91 12.94 -2.28 9.73
C ARG A 91 12.78 -3.33 8.62
N VAL A 92 12.54 -4.59 8.97
CA VAL A 92 12.29 -5.65 7.98
C VAL A 92 10.99 -5.37 7.22
N ALA A 93 9.91 -5.05 7.92
CA ALA A 93 8.62 -4.73 7.32
C ALA A 93 8.71 -3.57 6.32
N ARG A 94 9.40 -2.48 6.68
CA ARG A 94 9.63 -1.33 5.78
C ARG A 94 10.43 -1.67 4.52
N ARG A 95 11.32 -2.68 4.56
CA ARG A 95 12.01 -3.14 3.34
C ARG A 95 11.09 -3.96 2.44
N LEU A 96 10.18 -4.75 3.01
CA LEU A 96 9.25 -5.60 2.28
C LEU A 96 8.07 -4.84 1.66
N GLU A 97 7.63 -3.75 2.30
CA GLU A 97 6.49 -2.95 1.86
C GLU A 97 6.57 -2.45 0.40
N PRO A 98 7.66 -1.80 -0.05
CA PRO A 98 7.76 -1.36 -1.44
C PRO A 98 7.81 -2.53 -2.43
N LEU A 99 8.45 -3.66 -2.07
CA LEU A 99 8.48 -4.87 -2.89
C LEU A 99 7.07 -5.41 -3.13
N ALA A 100 6.28 -5.55 -2.07
CA ALA A 100 4.90 -6.01 -2.14
C ALA A 100 4.01 -5.02 -2.93
N SER A 101 4.17 -3.72 -2.70
CA SER A 101 3.43 -2.67 -3.40
C SER A 101 3.73 -2.64 -4.91
N ASN A 102 5.01 -2.74 -5.28
CA ASN A 102 5.44 -2.78 -6.68
C ASN A 102 4.94 -4.05 -7.37
N LEU A 103 5.06 -5.22 -6.74
CA LEU A 103 4.53 -6.48 -7.27
C LEU A 103 3.01 -6.41 -7.50
N ALA A 104 2.25 -5.85 -6.55
CA ALA A 104 0.81 -5.67 -6.68
C ALA A 104 0.47 -4.72 -7.85
N SER A 105 1.20 -3.61 -7.98
CA SER A 105 1.00 -2.64 -9.06
C SER A 105 1.28 -3.25 -10.43
N THR A 106 2.38 -4.02 -10.57
CA THR A 106 2.73 -4.73 -11.80
C THR A 106 1.68 -5.79 -12.16
N ASN A 107 1.19 -6.56 -11.18
CA ASN A 107 0.12 -7.54 -11.42
C ASN A 107 -1.18 -6.89 -11.89
N ILE A 108 -1.55 -5.74 -11.33
CA ILE A 108 -2.72 -4.97 -11.79
C ILE A 108 -2.53 -4.54 -13.25
N LYS A 109 -1.36 -3.99 -13.59
CA LYS A 109 -1.08 -3.52 -14.95
C LYS A 109 -1.09 -4.67 -15.97
N LEU A 110 -0.36 -5.75 -15.71
CA LEU A 110 -0.34 -6.95 -16.55
C LEU A 110 -1.75 -7.55 -16.73
N GLY A 111 -2.50 -7.68 -15.64
CA GLY A 111 -3.86 -8.20 -15.67
C GLY A 111 -4.81 -7.30 -16.48
N SER A 112 -4.68 -5.98 -16.35
CA SER A 112 -5.47 -5.01 -17.12
C SER A 112 -5.22 -5.13 -18.63
N GLU A 113 -3.95 -5.21 -19.03
CA GLU A 113 -3.56 -5.36 -20.44
C GLU A 113 -4.05 -6.68 -21.05
N ALA A 114 -3.85 -7.79 -20.33
CA ALA A 114 -4.35 -9.10 -20.74
C ALA A 114 -5.87 -9.08 -20.90
N TYR A 115 -6.58 -8.43 -19.97
CA TYR A 115 -8.03 -8.34 -20.00
C TYR A 115 -8.54 -7.49 -21.17
N VAL A 116 -7.95 -6.32 -21.42
CA VAL A 116 -8.32 -5.45 -22.57
C VAL A 116 -8.10 -6.18 -23.90
N THR A 117 -6.97 -6.88 -24.03
CA THR A 117 -6.66 -7.68 -25.22
C THR A 117 -7.67 -8.80 -25.43
N ALA A 118 -8.05 -9.51 -24.36
CA ALA A 118 -9.08 -10.55 -24.41
C ALA A 118 -10.46 -9.99 -24.80
N LEU A 119 -10.82 -8.79 -24.35
CA LEU A 119 -12.08 -8.13 -24.74
C LEU A 119 -12.08 -7.72 -26.22
N ALA A 120 -10.95 -7.25 -26.74
CA ALA A 120 -10.81 -6.95 -28.16
C ALA A 120 -10.99 -8.21 -29.02
N PHE A 121 -10.38 -9.33 -28.61
CA PHE A 121 -10.57 -10.62 -29.25
C PHE A 121 -12.05 -11.07 -29.21
N TYR A 122 -12.69 -11.01 -28.04
CA TYR A 122 -14.11 -11.35 -27.92
C TYR A 122 -15.00 -10.49 -28.84
N SER A 123 -14.70 -9.20 -28.97
CA SER A 123 -15.42 -8.29 -29.88
C SER A 123 -15.20 -8.64 -31.35
N SER A 124 -14.01 -9.13 -31.72
CA SER A 124 -13.73 -9.67 -33.05
C SER A 124 -14.54 -10.94 -33.33
N VAL A 125 -14.59 -11.88 -32.38
CA VAL A 125 -15.41 -13.10 -32.48
C VAL A 125 -16.89 -12.76 -32.64
N GLN A 126 -17.40 -11.75 -31.94
CA GLN A 126 -18.78 -11.28 -32.14
C GLN A 126 -19.05 -10.75 -33.55
N GLN A 127 -18.09 -10.06 -34.16
CA GLN A 127 -18.21 -9.56 -35.53
C GLN A 127 -18.18 -10.73 -36.53
N ALA A 128 -17.26 -11.68 -36.34
CA ALA A 128 -17.19 -12.91 -37.14
C ALA A 128 -18.50 -13.71 -37.09
N ALA A 129 -19.10 -13.81 -35.91
CA ALA A 129 -20.40 -14.45 -35.71
C ALA A 129 -21.54 -13.74 -36.45
N LYS A 130 -21.51 -12.40 -36.52
CA LYS A 130 -22.47 -11.59 -37.32
C LYS A 130 -22.27 -11.77 -38.83
N GLN A 131 -21.03 -11.99 -39.26
CA GLN A 131 -20.66 -12.21 -40.65
C GLN A 131 -20.88 -13.66 -41.11
N GLY A 132 -21.37 -14.55 -40.23
CA GLY A 132 -21.66 -15.94 -40.59
C GLY A 132 -20.42 -16.82 -40.75
N ILE A 133 -19.28 -16.43 -40.18
CA ILE A 133 -18.06 -17.26 -40.19
C ILE A 133 -18.32 -18.53 -39.38
N SER A 134 -18.04 -19.70 -39.98
CA SER A 134 -18.22 -21.00 -39.34
C SER A 134 -17.43 -21.10 -38.02
N GLY A 135 -18.02 -21.71 -36.99
CA GLY A 135 -17.41 -21.85 -35.65
C GLY A 135 -17.38 -20.59 -34.78
N ALA A 136 -17.71 -19.41 -35.31
CA ALA A 136 -17.66 -18.15 -34.55
C ALA A 136 -18.77 -18.02 -33.48
N GLN A 137 -19.94 -18.65 -33.69
CA GLN A 137 -21.01 -18.67 -32.68
C GLN A 137 -20.60 -19.51 -31.45
N ASP A 138 -20.03 -20.69 -31.67
CA ASP A 138 -19.55 -21.58 -30.61
C ASP A 138 -18.44 -20.93 -29.79
N ALA A 139 -17.48 -20.28 -30.47
CA ALA A 139 -16.42 -19.51 -29.82
C ALA A 139 -16.96 -18.35 -28.99
N ARG A 140 -17.99 -17.63 -29.49
CA ARG A 140 -18.64 -16.54 -28.76
C ARG A 140 -19.31 -17.05 -27.48
N ASP A 141 -20.05 -18.14 -27.55
CA ASP A 141 -20.78 -18.67 -26.39
C ASP A 141 -19.83 -19.22 -25.33
N THR A 142 -18.72 -19.84 -25.75
CA THR A 142 -17.64 -20.28 -24.86
C THR A 142 -17.08 -19.11 -24.03
N LEU A 143 -16.83 -17.95 -24.66
CA LEU A 143 -16.26 -16.77 -23.98
C LEU A 143 -17.30 -15.96 -23.20
N LYS A 144 -18.57 -16.02 -23.59
CA LYS A 144 -19.67 -15.26 -22.97
C LYS A 144 -19.91 -15.66 -21.52
N ASN A 145 -19.85 -16.95 -21.20
CA ASN A 145 -20.10 -17.47 -19.84
C ASN A 145 -19.09 -16.96 -18.78
N PRO A 146 -17.76 -17.12 -18.96
CA PRO A 146 -16.78 -16.60 -18.00
C PRO A 146 -16.82 -15.07 -17.89
N LEU A 147 -17.12 -14.35 -18.99
CA LEU A 147 -17.26 -12.89 -18.96
C LEU A 147 -18.46 -12.40 -18.14
N ARG A 148 -19.58 -13.14 -18.17
CA ARG A 148 -20.79 -12.81 -17.36
C ARG A 148 -20.57 -13.07 -15.87
N ALA A 149 -19.82 -14.12 -15.50
CA ALA A 149 -19.49 -14.41 -14.10
C ALA A 149 -18.74 -13.24 -13.42
N LYS A 150 -17.85 -12.56 -14.16
CA LYS A 150 -17.17 -11.34 -13.67
C LYS A 150 -18.12 -10.15 -13.45
N ARG A 151 -19.15 -9.99 -14.28
CA ARG A 151 -20.12 -8.87 -14.16
C ARG A 151 -21.05 -9.00 -12.95
N GLY A 152 -21.37 -10.23 -12.54
CA GLY A 152 -22.18 -10.51 -11.34
C GLY A 152 -21.44 -10.37 -10.01
N GLN A 153 -20.10 -10.40 -10.01
CA GLN A 153 -19.30 -10.19 -8.80
C GLN A 153 -19.11 -8.71 -8.44
N LYS A 154 -19.32 -7.78 -9.39
CA LYS A 154 -19.18 -6.33 -9.15
C LYS A 154 -20.22 -5.79 -8.17
N SER A 155 -21.36 -6.48 -7.98
CA SER A 155 -22.40 -6.14 -6.99
C SER A 155 -22.24 -6.83 -5.64
N ARG A 156 -21.32 -7.78 -5.49
CA ARG A 156 -20.99 -8.44 -4.21
C ARG A 156 -19.70 -7.96 -3.57
N GLN A 157 -18.88 -7.20 -4.30
CA GLN A 157 -17.63 -6.63 -3.81
C GLN A 157 -17.80 -5.16 -3.39
N VAL A 158 -18.92 -4.87 -2.71
CA VAL A 158 -19.03 -3.76 -1.76
C VAL A 158 -19.15 -4.44 -0.40
N GLY A 159 -18.03 -4.94 0.14
CA GLY A 159 -18.05 -5.63 1.43
C GLY A 159 -17.06 -6.78 1.64
N CYS A 160 -16.12 -7.03 0.73
CA CYS A 160 -14.97 -7.87 1.08
C CYS A 160 -13.87 -6.95 1.61
N GLY A 161 -13.62 -7.06 2.91
CA GLY A 161 -12.81 -6.17 3.72
C GLY A 161 -11.53 -5.75 3.01
N ALA A 162 -11.35 -4.43 2.97
CA ALA A 162 -10.01 -3.88 2.99
C ALA A 162 -9.19 -4.71 3.98
N CYS A 163 -8.08 -5.30 3.53
CA CYS A 163 -6.96 -5.46 4.46
C CYS A 163 -6.85 -4.11 5.17
N PRO A 164 -6.91 -4.05 6.51
CA PRO A 164 -6.69 -2.80 7.18
C PRO A 164 -5.26 -2.41 6.82
N ARG A 165 -5.11 -1.45 5.91
CA ARG A 165 -3.86 -0.70 5.81
C ARG A 165 -3.65 -0.17 7.22
N PRO A 166 -2.59 -0.57 7.95
CA PRO A 166 -2.24 0.14 9.17
C PRO A 166 -2.10 1.63 8.77
N PRO A 167 -2.62 2.57 9.56
CA PRO A 167 -2.41 3.98 9.28
C PRO A 167 -0.91 4.21 9.27
N LEU A 168 -0.37 4.55 8.09
CA LEU A 168 0.99 5.06 7.97
C LEU A 168 1.09 6.30 8.86
N PRO A 169 2.08 6.41 9.76
CA PRO A 169 2.34 7.64 10.47
C PRO A 169 2.63 8.73 9.44
N GLY A 170 1.91 9.84 9.57
CA GLY A 170 1.97 10.96 8.65
C GLY A 170 3.41 11.42 8.44
N ILE A 171 3.82 11.43 7.17
CA ILE A 171 4.99 12.18 6.71
C ILE A 171 4.74 13.67 7.00
N VAL A 172 5.17 14.13 8.18
CA VAL A 172 5.31 15.57 8.44
C VAL A 172 6.46 16.03 7.54
N GLY A 173 6.11 16.74 6.48
CA GLY A 173 7.07 17.38 5.60
C GLY A 173 7.92 18.36 6.39
N THR A 174 9.18 18.01 6.62
CA THR A 174 10.19 19.00 7.00
C THR A 174 10.58 19.73 5.74
N ALA A 175 10.07 20.97 5.62
CA ALA A 175 10.60 21.94 4.69
C ALA A 175 12.08 22.18 5.01
N THR A 176 12.97 21.69 4.16
CA THR A 176 14.37 22.09 4.16
C THR A 176 14.44 23.52 3.62
N THR A 177 14.52 24.48 4.53
CA THR A 177 14.90 25.86 4.25
C THR A 177 16.34 25.88 3.73
N ILE A 178 16.51 26.29 2.48
CA ILE A 178 17.79 26.67 1.88
C ILE A 178 18.05 28.14 2.26
N PRO A 179 19.20 28.51 2.85
CA PRO A 179 19.51 29.91 3.08
C PRO A 179 20.22 30.55 1.88
N GLY A 180 19.77 31.76 1.54
CA GLY A 180 20.61 32.84 1.01
C GLY A 180 20.73 32.95 -0.50
N ASN A 181 20.02 33.92 -1.09
CA ASN A 181 20.67 34.85 -2.01
C ASN A 181 19.92 36.19 -2.04
N ASP A 182 20.67 37.25 -1.78
CA ASP A 182 20.27 38.66 -1.79
C ASP A 182 19.88 39.13 -3.19
N GLY A 183 18.82 39.94 -3.28
CA GLY A 183 18.41 40.56 -4.53
C GLY A 183 17.35 41.62 -4.32
N ARG A 184 17.81 42.86 -4.11
CA ARG A 184 17.03 44.09 -3.93
C ARG A 184 16.03 44.30 -5.08
N GLY A 185 14.82 44.78 -4.76
CA GLY A 185 13.85 45.24 -5.74
C GLY A 185 12.67 45.95 -5.10
N GLN A 186 12.78 47.27 -5.00
CA GLN A 186 11.84 48.24 -4.43
C GLN A 186 10.47 48.28 -5.16
N ALA A 187 9.44 48.74 -4.41
CA ALA A 187 8.36 49.67 -4.81
C ALA A 187 6.89 49.17 -4.63
N PRO A 188 5.92 50.09 -4.36
CA PRO A 188 4.89 49.85 -3.33
C PRO A 188 3.42 49.98 -3.78
N HIS A 189 2.52 49.58 -2.86
CA HIS A 189 1.09 49.94 -2.70
C HIS A 189 0.07 49.56 -3.80
N PRO A 190 -1.13 49.09 -3.40
CA PRO A 190 -2.23 50.04 -3.26
C PRO A 190 -3.12 49.83 -2.02
N THR A 191 -3.55 50.94 -1.45
CA THR A 191 -4.48 51.05 -0.32
C THR A 191 -5.90 51.30 -0.83
N ALA A 192 -6.87 50.84 -0.02
CA ALA A 192 -8.25 51.30 0.08
C ALA A 192 -9.28 50.80 -0.96
N CYS A 193 -9.97 49.73 -0.54
CA CYS A 193 -11.30 49.39 -1.03
C CYS A 193 -12.33 50.33 -0.38
N LYS A 194 -13.11 51.01 -1.23
CA LYS A 194 -14.16 51.99 -0.89
C LYS A 194 -15.42 51.26 -0.37
N PRO A 195 -16.13 51.74 0.67
CA PRO A 195 -17.43 51.19 1.04
C PRO A 195 -18.56 51.90 0.27
N ALA A 196 -19.44 51.13 -0.37
CA ALA A 196 -20.71 51.63 -0.89
C ALA A 196 -21.72 51.72 0.28
N ARG A 197 -22.22 52.92 0.54
CA ARG A 197 -23.28 53.22 1.50
C ARG A 197 -24.56 53.55 0.72
N GLY A 198 -25.71 53.08 1.20
CA GLY A 198 -26.98 53.78 0.99
C GLY A 198 -28.14 52.93 0.47
N ALA A 199 -28.85 52.28 1.39
CA ALA A 199 -30.29 52.05 1.29
C ALA A 199 -30.96 52.75 2.48
N ARG A 200 -31.78 53.76 2.15
CA ARG A 200 -32.67 54.57 2.99
C ARG A 200 -32.06 55.49 4.04
#